data_AF-A0A6P0NSE1-F1
#
_entry.id   AF-A0A6P0NSE1-F1
#
_cell.length_a   1.000
_cell.length_b   1.000
_cell.length_c   1.000
_cell.angle_alpha   90.00
_cell.angle_beta   90.00
_cell.angle_gamma   90.00
#
_symmetry.space_group_name_H-M   'P 1'
#
loop_
_entity.id
_entity.type
_entity.pdbx_description
1 polymer ?
#
loop_
_entity_poly.entity_id
_entity_poly.type
_entity_poly.pdbx_seq_one_letter_code
_entity_poly.pdbx_strand_id
1 'polypeptide(L)'
;MRFLLSFLSQVKEDVVIFYKSDFIRLSEYSKNIGKWTRNYFLNKFSLNHRTHNSISIYEKNHELIRSTNKQISKKYEDNDAPLLDLYTFTISPYEILDIVHVYRQDELPSLQNSSTYNYQRPLNPNKLKKIRENLLTECDFIFPSNVLVILSKECKYMKDGDGNSCLYIPKKYGSISVIDGQHRLFSYADENVKLMIQDDCKIMVTAVYFRTDEQEIITKFSARVFIEINFLNTLWQGFGKN
;
A
#
# COMPACT_ATOMS: atom_id res chain seq x y z
N MET A 1 45.38 -6.17 0.49
CA MET A 1 44.33 -6.04 -0.56
C MET A 1 43.75 -7.36 -1.07
N ARG A 2 44.41 -8.52 -0.99
CA ARG A 2 43.84 -9.83 -1.44
C ARG A 2 42.96 -10.58 -0.42
N PHE A 3 43.00 -10.22 0.86
CA PHE A 3 42.24 -10.92 1.91
C PHE A 3 40.78 -10.46 2.06
N LEU A 4 40.44 -9.22 1.66
CA LEU A 4 39.07 -8.68 1.75
C LEU A 4 38.14 -9.20 0.63
N LEU A 5 38.69 -9.61 -0.51
CA LEU A 5 37.91 -10.11 -1.64
C LEU A 5 37.42 -11.55 -1.45
N SER A 6 38.08 -12.36 -0.62
CA SER A 6 37.64 -13.75 -0.39
C SER A 6 36.47 -13.84 0.59
N PHE A 7 36.39 -12.92 1.57
CA PHE A 7 35.33 -12.90 2.58
C PHE A 7 33.98 -12.41 2.03
N LEU A 8 34.02 -11.55 1.01
CA LEU A 8 32.82 -11.08 0.31
C LEU A 8 32.19 -12.14 -0.62
N SER A 9 32.89 -13.22 -0.93
CA SER A 9 32.35 -14.31 -1.75
C SER A 9 31.34 -15.20 -1.01
N GLN A 10 31.27 -15.11 0.32
CA GLN A 10 30.40 -15.94 1.17
C GLN A 10 29.19 -15.20 1.77
N VAL A 11 29.06 -13.88 1.59
CA VAL A 11 27.88 -13.12 2.04
C VAL A 11 26.93 -12.93 0.86
N LYS A 12 26.19 -14.00 0.52
CA LYS A 12 25.03 -13.93 -0.37
C LYS A 12 23.83 -13.40 0.42
N GLU A 13 23.74 -12.09 0.60
CA GLU A 13 22.48 -11.38 0.88
C GLU A 13 22.70 -9.87 0.71
N ASP A 14 22.12 -9.29 -0.35
CA ASP A 14 21.83 -7.87 -0.61
C ASP A 14 22.62 -6.78 0.15
N VAL A 15 23.96 -6.83 0.17
CA VAL A 15 24.76 -5.72 0.73
C VAL A 15 24.91 -4.62 -0.32
N VAL A 16 24.20 -3.51 -0.13
CA VAL A 16 24.40 -2.30 -0.95
C VAL A 16 25.68 -1.60 -0.51
N ILE A 17 26.65 -1.47 -1.42
CA ILE A 17 27.94 -0.85 -1.13
C ILE A 17 27.88 0.63 -1.54
N PHE A 18 28.09 1.52 -0.57
CA PHE A 18 28.21 2.96 -0.79
C PHE A 18 29.60 3.45 -0.39
N TYR A 19 30.09 4.48 -1.08
CA TYR A 19 31.13 5.32 -0.50
C TYR A 19 30.57 6.06 0.71
N LYS A 20 31.39 6.22 1.75
CA LYS A 20 30.98 6.87 3.00
C LYS A 20 30.37 8.26 2.78
N SER A 21 30.96 9.05 1.88
CA SER A 21 30.47 10.38 1.50
C SER A 21 29.06 10.34 0.92
N ASP A 22 28.79 9.37 0.04
CA ASP A 22 27.52 9.24 -0.66
C ASP A 22 26.43 8.77 0.30
N PHE A 23 26.77 7.83 1.20
CA PHE A 23 25.84 7.37 2.24
C PHE A 23 25.46 8.51 3.20
N ILE A 24 26.42 9.32 3.63
CA ILE A 24 26.15 10.48 4.49
C ILE A 24 25.22 11.46 3.78
N ARG A 25 25.52 11.81 2.53
CA ARG A 25 24.71 12.72 1.72
C ARG A 25 23.30 12.20 1.49
N LEU A 26 23.16 10.90 1.22
CA LEU A 26 21.86 10.25 1.05
C LEU A 26 21.08 10.26 2.36
N SER A 27 21.74 10.00 3.49
CA SER A 27 21.13 10.08 4.82
C SER A 27 20.61 11.50 5.12
N GLU A 28 21.39 12.53 4.79
CA GLU A 28 20.99 13.93 4.92
C GLU A 28 19.79 14.27 4.05
N TYR A 29 19.79 13.85 2.77
CA TYR A 29 18.62 14.04 1.91
C TYR A 29 17.40 13.33 2.45
N SER A 30 17.55 12.10 2.96
CA SER A 30 16.46 11.32 3.54
C SER A 30 15.80 11.98 4.76
N LYS A 31 16.53 12.83 5.49
CA LYS A 31 16.01 13.58 6.64
C LYS A 31 15.23 14.82 6.23
N ASN A 32 15.54 15.38 5.06
CA ASN A 32 14.92 16.61 4.56
C ASN A 32 13.71 16.36 3.66
N ILE A 33 13.60 15.17 3.07
CA ILE A 33 12.36 14.72 2.42
C ILE A 33 11.36 14.33 3.52
N GLY A 34 10.18 14.94 3.51
CA GLY A 34 9.20 14.77 4.59
C GLY A 34 8.96 13.30 4.98
N LYS A 35 8.64 13.06 6.25
CA LYS A 35 8.60 11.73 6.90
C LYS A 35 8.01 10.63 6.00
N TRP A 36 6.82 10.86 5.47
CA TRP A 36 6.05 9.90 4.69
C TRP A 36 6.61 9.62 3.27
N THR A 37 7.55 10.43 2.78
CA THR A 37 8.24 10.22 1.49
C THR A 37 9.63 9.59 1.67
N ARG A 38 10.17 9.59 2.89
CA ARG A 38 11.50 9.07 3.18
C ARG A 38 11.68 7.62 2.75
N ASN A 39 10.73 6.75 3.07
CA ASN A 39 10.84 5.32 2.76
C ASN A 39 10.75 5.05 1.24
N TYR A 40 9.93 5.79 0.51
CA TYR A 40 9.91 5.75 -0.95
C TYR A 40 11.29 6.08 -1.55
N PHE A 41 11.92 7.15 -1.07
CA PHE A 41 13.23 7.57 -1.56
C PHE A 41 14.32 6.56 -1.22
N LEU A 42 14.37 6.08 0.04
CA LEU A 42 15.35 5.08 0.46
C LEU A 42 15.20 3.76 -0.30
N ASN A 43 13.96 3.38 -0.64
CA ASN A 43 13.66 2.21 -1.46
C ASN A 43 14.32 2.28 -2.84
N LYS A 44 14.43 3.47 -3.45
CA LYS A 44 15.13 3.63 -4.75
C LYS A 44 16.61 3.27 -4.71
N PHE A 45 17.20 3.27 -3.52
CA PHE A 45 18.59 2.91 -3.28
C PHE A 45 18.74 1.53 -2.62
N SER A 46 17.65 0.75 -2.54
CA SER A 46 17.61 -0.52 -1.81
C SER A 46 18.01 -0.41 -0.33
N LEU A 47 17.83 0.79 0.26
CA LEU A 47 18.17 1.11 1.65
C LEU A 47 16.99 0.95 2.61
N ASN A 48 16.02 0.10 2.25
CA ASN A 48 14.86 -0.12 3.11
C ASN A 48 15.28 -0.66 4.46
N HIS A 49 14.90 0.03 5.52
CA HIS A 49 14.95 -0.53 6.86
C HIS A 49 13.94 -1.69 6.94
N ARG A 50 14.40 -2.93 6.79
CA ARG A 50 13.65 -4.08 7.28
C ARG A 50 13.68 -3.98 8.80
N THR A 51 12.61 -3.46 9.39
CA THR A 51 12.39 -3.70 10.82
C THR A 51 11.80 -5.10 10.94
N HIS A 52 12.25 -5.91 11.91
CA HIS A 52 11.65 -7.22 12.22
C HIS A 52 10.23 -7.10 12.79
N ASN A 53 9.66 -5.90 12.83
CA ASN A 53 8.36 -5.62 13.36
C ASN A 53 7.29 -5.81 12.29
N SER A 54 6.12 -6.29 12.70
CA SER A 54 4.92 -6.36 11.88
C SER A 54 3.80 -5.56 12.51
N ILE A 55 2.87 -5.08 11.68
CA ILE A 55 1.55 -4.61 12.09
C ILE A 55 0.67 -5.85 12.19
N SER A 56 -0.02 -6.02 13.31
CA SER A 56 -0.90 -7.15 13.58
C SER A 56 -2.35 -6.69 13.54
N ILE A 57 -3.09 -7.13 12.52
CA ILE A 57 -4.50 -6.79 12.32
C ILE A 57 -5.36 -7.94 12.85
N TYR A 58 -6.02 -7.72 13.97
CA TYR A 58 -6.90 -8.68 14.64
C TYR A 58 -8.38 -8.40 14.38
N GLU A 59 -9.21 -9.45 14.37
CA GLU A 59 -10.67 -9.37 14.25
C GLU A 59 -11.30 -8.43 15.30
N LYS A 60 -10.90 -8.54 16.57
CA LYS A 60 -11.50 -7.78 17.67
C LYS A 60 -11.18 -6.27 17.64
N ASN A 61 -9.97 -5.90 17.24
CA ASN A 61 -9.48 -4.52 17.35
C ASN A 61 -9.65 -3.73 16.04
N HIS A 62 -9.65 -4.45 14.92
CA HIS A 62 -9.61 -3.89 13.56
C HIS A 62 -10.79 -4.35 12.70
N GLU A 63 -11.80 -5.01 13.27
CA GLU A 63 -12.98 -5.49 12.54
C GLU A 63 -12.59 -6.33 11.31
N LEU A 64 -11.53 -7.13 11.44
CA LEU A 64 -10.98 -7.91 10.33
C LEU A 64 -12.00 -8.92 9.82
N ILE A 65 -12.32 -8.84 8.53
CA ILE A 65 -13.16 -9.79 7.82
C ILE A 65 -12.35 -10.37 6.67
N ARG A 66 -12.28 -11.70 6.58
CA ARG A 66 -11.59 -12.41 5.49
C ARG A 66 -12.59 -13.10 4.57
N SER A 67 -12.38 -12.97 3.26
CA SER A 67 -13.10 -13.70 2.21
C SER A 67 -12.11 -14.39 1.29
N THR A 68 -12.09 -15.71 1.30
CA THR A 68 -11.09 -16.51 0.56
C THR A 68 -11.59 -17.01 -0.79
N ASN A 69 -10.64 -17.42 -1.65
CA ASN A 69 -10.92 -18.12 -2.91
C ASN A 69 -11.86 -17.33 -3.85
N LYS A 70 -11.75 -16.00 -3.86
CA LYS A 70 -12.49 -15.18 -4.81
C LYS A 70 -11.77 -15.21 -6.16
N GLN A 71 -12.55 -15.09 -7.23
CA GLN A 71 -12.05 -14.92 -8.58
C GLN A 71 -12.65 -13.63 -9.13
N ILE A 72 -11.81 -12.78 -9.70
CA ILE A 72 -12.22 -11.58 -10.44
C ILE A 72 -13.04 -12.06 -11.63
N SER A 73 -14.19 -11.43 -11.91
CA SER A 73 -15.27 -12.04 -12.69
C SER A 73 -14.82 -12.71 -14.00
N LYS A 74 -15.43 -13.89 -14.26
CA LYS A 74 -15.33 -14.70 -15.50
C LYS A 74 -15.84 -13.99 -16.77
N LYS A 75 -16.13 -12.69 -16.72
CA LYS A 75 -16.67 -11.93 -17.87
C LYS A 75 -15.67 -11.80 -19.02
N TYR A 76 -14.39 -12.02 -18.75
CA TYR A 76 -13.35 -12.14 -19.76
C TYR A 76 -12.88 -13.60 -19.75
N GLU A 77 -12.79 -14.20 -20.93
CA GLU A 77 -12.41 -15.61 -21.19
C GLU A 77 -10.95 -15.95 -20.78
N ASP A 78 -10.38 -15.27 -19.79
CA ASP A 78 -9.12 -15.65 -19.16
C ASP A 78 -9.44 -16.75 -18.13
N ASN A 79 -9.38 -18.02 -18.55
CA ASN A 79 -9.44 -19.19 -17.67
C ASN A 79 -8.32 -19.21 -16.61
N ASP A 80 -7.34 -18.30 -16.70
CA ASP A 80 -6.16 -18.20 -15.84
C ASP A 80 -6.27 -17.10 -14.76
N ALA A 81 -7.46 -16.57 -14.47
CA ALA A 81 -7.60 -15.56 -13.43
C ALA A 81 -7.20 -16.13 -12.05
N PRO A 82 -6.20 -15.53 -11.36
CA PRO A 82 -5.68 -16.08 -10.13
C PRO A 82 -6.72 -16.01 -9.01
N LEU A 83 -6.70 -16.99 -8.13
CA LEU A 83 -7.44 -16.94 -6.88
C LEU A 83 -6.90 -15.81 -6.00
N LEU A 84 -7.81 -15.10 -5.35
CA LEU A 84 -7.46 -14.05 -4.40
C LEU A 84 -8.21 -14.23 -3.08
N ASP A 85 -7.60 -13.70 -2.03
CA ASP A 85 -8.21 -13.50 -0.73
C ASP A 85 -8.43 -11.99 -0.51
N LEU A 86 -9.60 -11.63 0.01
CA LEU A 86 -9.95 -10.28 0.41
C LEU A 86 -9.91 -10.17 1.93
N TYR A 87 -9.33 -9.08 2.42
CA TYR A 87 -9.31 -8.71 3.83
C TYR A 87 -9.89 -7.31 3.96
N THR A 88 -10.96 -7.14 4.72
CA THR A 88 -11.49 -5.82 5.07
C THR A 88 -11.19 -5.57 6.54
N PHE A 89 -10.62 -4.42 6.88
CA PHE A 89 -10.30 -4.06 8.25
C PHE A 89 -10.24 -2.54 8.44
N THR A 90 -10.35 -2.08 9.67
CA THR A 90 -10.14 -0.70 10.08
C THR A 90 -8.76 -0.53 10.71
N ILE A 91 -8.03 0.52 10.33
CA ILE A 91 -6.69 0.80 10.86
C ILE A 91 -6.43 2.30 10.95
N SER A 92 -5.53 2.71 11.84
CA SER A 92 -5.04 4.09 11.83
C SER A 92 -4.23 4.37 10.57
N PRO A 93 -4.51 5.46 9.83
CA PRO A 93 -3.76 5.80 8.62
C PRO A 93 -2.26 5.98 8.93
N TYR A 94 -1.91 6.45 10.14
CA TYR A 94 -0.53 6.67 10.58
C TYR A 94 0.27 5.37 10.74
N GLU A 95 -0.37 4.23 10.95
CA GLU A 95 0.30 2.94 11.04
C GLU A 95 0.72 2.41 9.66
N ILE A 96 -0.03 2.73 8.60
CA ILE A 96 0.24 2.22 7.25
C ILE A 96 0.98 3.21 6.35
N LEU A 97 0.92 4.52 6.63
CA LEU A 97 1.49 5.57 5.77
C LEU A 97 3.00 5.38 5.50
N ASP A 98 3.76 4.86 6.46
CA ASP A 98 5.20 4.64 6.31
C ASP A 98 5.55 3.39 5.48
N ILE A 99 4.62 2.43 5.34
CA ILE A 99 4.86 1.15 4.64
C ILE A 99 4.18 1.08 3.28
N VAL A 100 3.31 2.04 2.98
CA VAL A 100 2.49 2.03 1.78
C VAL A 100 3.29 2.47 0.55
N HIS A 101 3.22 1.66 -0.49
CA HIS A 101 3.67 2.03 -1.82
C HIS A 101 2.49 2.58 -2.61
N VAL A 102 2.72 3.71 -3.27
CA VAL A 102 1.77 4.29 -4.21
C VAL A 102 2.53 4.49 -5.49
N TYR A 103 2.07 3.83 -6.55
CA TYR A 103 2.62 3.99 -7.88
C TYR A 103 2.61 5.48 -8.25
N ARG A 104 3.76 5.97 -8.71
CA ARG A 104 3.93 7.34 -9.21
C ARG A 104 3.99 7.33 -10.72
N GLN A 105 3.82 8.49 -11.35
CA GLN A 105 3.83 8.63 -12.81
C GLN A 105 5.07 7.99 -13.46
N ASP A 106 6.23 8.09 -12.80
CA ASP A 106 7.50 7.54 -13.28
C ASP A 106 7.63 6.01 -13.09
N GLU A 107 6.71 5.39 -12.34
CA GLU A 107 6.64 3.95 -12.07
C GLU A 107 5.45 3.29 -12.78
N LEU A 108 4.65 4.08 -13.52
CA LEU A 108 3.61 3.53 -14.36
C LEU A 108 4.26 2.79 -15.53
N PRO A 109 3.71 1.63 -15.96
CA PRO A 109 4.18 0.97 -17.16
C PRO A 109 4.22 1.97 -18.31
N SER A 110 5.39 2.16 -18.91
CA SER A 110 5.59 3.10 -20.01
C SER A 110 4.59 2.82 -21.13
N LEU A 111 3.99 3.87 -21.67
CA LEU A 111 3.00 3.96 -22.75
C LEU A 111 3.41 3.33 -24.11
N GLN A 112 4.37 2.40 -24.14
CA GLN A 112 4.79 1.73 -25.37
C GLN A 112 3.92 0.54 -25.75
N ASN A 113 3.09 0.02 -24.84
CA ASN A 113 2.07 -0.97 -25.17
C ASN A 113 0.69 -0.32 -25.00
N SER A 114 0.00 -0.12 -26.12
CA SER A 114 -1.30 0.56 -26.28
C SER A 114 -2.50 -0.12 -25.59
N SER A 115 -2.26 -1.04 -24.65
CA SER A 115 -3.26 -1.82 -23.92
C SER A 115 -3.21 -1.66 -22.39
N THR A 116 -2.19 -0.99 -21.84
CA THR A 116 -2.15 -0.66 -20.41
C THR A 116 -2.98 0.59 -20.14
N TYR A 117 -4.25 0.38 -19.81
CA TYR A 117 -5.10 1.40 -19.22
C TYR A 117 -4.36 1.99 -18.01
N ASN A 118 -4.04 3.29 -18.05
CA ASN A 118 -3.48 4.04 -16.91
C ASN A 118 -4.49 4.04 -15.79
N TYR A 119 -4.43 2.99 -15.00
CA TYR A 119 -5.47 2.69 -14.06
C TYR A 119 -5.18 3.25 -12.67
N GLN A 120 -4.50 4.38 -12.62
CA GLN A 120 -4.24 5.07 -11.39
C GLN A 120 -4.47 6.55 -11.60
N ARG A 121 -5.17 7.18 -10.65
CA ARG A 121 -5.41 8.62 -10.70
C ARG A 121 -4.18 9.31 -10.15
N PRO A 122 -3.50 10.22 -10.87
CA PRO A 122 -2.41 10.99 -10.28
C PRO A 122 -2.89 11.75 -9.03
N LEU A 123 -1.98 11.93 -8.05
CA LEU A 123 -2.27 12.77 -6.89
C LEU A 123 -2.57 14.20 -7.37
N ASN A 124 -3.74 14.72 -7.02
CA ASN A 124 -4.17 16.06 -7.39
C ASN A 124 -4.03 16.93 -6.14
N PRO A 125 -3.16 17.96 -6.16
CA PRO A 125 -2.88 18.78 -4.98
C PRO A 125 -4.10 19.57 -4.50
N ASN A 126 -4.94 20.05 -5.42
CA ASN A 126 -6.16 20.79 -5.06
C ASN A 126 -7.17 19.88 -4.36
N LYS A 127 -7.32 18.63 -4.82
CA LYS A 127 -8.19 17.65 -4.17
C LYS A 127 -7.67 17.26 -2.79
N LEU A 128 -6.36 17.09 -2.64
CA LEU A 128 -5.73 16.84 -1.35
C LEU A 128 -5.99 17.99 -0.37
N LYS A 129 -5.79 19.23 -0.81
CA LYS A 129 -6.04 20.43 0.01
C LYS A 129 -7.48 20.47 0.51
N LYS A 130 -8.45 20.26 -0.38
CA LYS A 130 -9.88 20.26 -0.04
C LYS A 130 -10.24 19.16 0.97
N ILE A 131 -9.67 17.97 0.81
CA ILE A 131 -9.88 16.87 1.76
C ILE A 131 -9.27 17.21 3.14
N ARG A 132 -8.08 17.83 3.16
CA ARG A 132 -7.45 18.27 4.41
C ARG A 132 -8.26 19.34 5.11
N GLU A 133 -8.79 20.32 4.37
CA GLU A 133 -9.67 21.36 4.92
C GLU A 133 -10.90 20.75 5.59
N ASN A 134 -11.53 19.75 4.96
CA ASN A 134 -12.64 19.03 5.59
C ASN A 134 -12.22 18.30 6.87
N LEU A 135 -11.10 17.57 6.83
CA LEU A 135 -10.56 16.86 8.00
C LEU A 135 -10.19 17.82 9.15
N LEU A 136 -9.81 19.06 8.83
CA LEU A 136 -9.51 20.11 9.81
C LEU A 136 -10.76 20.87 10.30
N THR A 137 -11.93 20.67 9.68
CA THR A 137 -13.17 21.36 10.07
C THR A 137 -14.13 20.39 10.77
N GLU A 138 -14.12 19.12 10.36
CA GLU A 138 -15.00 18.07 10.84
C GLU A 138 -14.16 16.92 11.43
N CYS A 139 -13.90 16.95 12.73
CA CYS A 139 -13.10 15.92 13.41
C CYS A 139 -13.71 14.51 13.31
N ASP A 140 -15.04 14.41 13.23
CA ASP A 140 -15.79 13.15 13.12
C ASP A 140 -15.95 12.69 11.65
N PHE A 141 -15.28 13.34 10.70
CA PHE A 141 -15.42 13.02 9.29
C PHE A 141 -14.83 11.64 8.99
N ILE A 142 -15.71 10.70 8.62
CA ILE A 142 -15.35 9.36 8.17
C ILE A 142 -15.55 9.28 6.66
N PHE A 143 -14.52 8.82 5.94
CA PHE A 143 -14.67 8.55 4.52
C PHE A 143 -15.64 7.38 4.30
N PRO A 144 -16.71 7.54 3.50
CA PRO A 144 -17.70 6.49 3.28
C PRO A 144 -17.20 5.34 2.40
N SER A 145 -16.02 5.49 1.81
CA SER A 145 -15.43 4.52 0.88
C SER A 145 -14.17 3.89 1.48
N ASN A 146 -13.82 2.70 1.02
CA ASN A 146 -12.65 1.97 1.51
C ASN A 146 -11.40 2.44 0.77
N VAL A 147 -10.24 2.39 1.42
CA VAL A 147 -8.95 2.44 0.73
C VAL A 147 -8.65 1.05 0.18
N LEU A 148 -8.43 0.95 -1.13
CA LEU A 148 -8.20 -0.33 -1.80
C LEU A 148 -6.70 -0.57 -1.98
N VAL A 149 -6.23 -1.69 -1.48
CA VAL A 149 -4.80 -2.01 -1.46
C VAL A 149 -4.51 -3.45 -1.90
N ILE A 150 -3.28 -3.70 -2.32
CA ILE A 150 -2.72 -5.02 -2.59
C ILE A 150 -1.73 -5.34 -1.49
N LEU A 151 -1.81 -6.55 -0.93
CA LEU A 151 -0.84 -7.02 0.04
C LEU A 151 0.33 -7.70 -0.66
N SER A 152 1.54 -7.41 -0.17
CA SER A 152 2.73 -8.15 -0.57
C SER A 152 2.70 -9.61 -0.12
N LYS A 153 3.55 -10.44 -0.72
CA LYS A 153 3.70 -11.87 -0.36
C LYS A 153 4.31 -12.11 1.01
N GLU A 154 4.94 -11.10 1.58
CA GLU A 154 5.48 -11.18 2.93
C GLU A 154 4.38 -11.07 4.01
N CYS A 155 3.17 -10.62 3.63
CA CYS A 155 2.01 -10.58 4.52
C CYS A 155 1.46 -11.98 4.79
N LYS A 156 1.12 -12.27 6.04
CA LYS A 156 0.67 -13.61 6.45
C LYS A 156 -0.60 -13.52 7.28
N TYR A 157 -1.58 -14.37 6.97
CA TYR A 157 -2.74 -14.58 7.82
C TYR A 157 -2.57 -15.89 8.59
N MET A 158 -2.58 -15.82 9.92
CA MET A 158 -2.47 -16.99 10.79
C MET A 158 -3.26 -16.75 12.08
N LYS A 159 -3.50 -17.81 12.84
CA LYS A 159 -3.99 -17.67 14.21
C LYS A 159 -2.82 -17.35 15.13
N ASP A 160 -3.00 -16.43 16.07
CA ASP A 160 -2.03 -16.18 17.12
C ASP A 160 -1.99 -17.34 18.13
N GLY A 161 -1.11 -17.24 19.13
CA GLY A 161 -0.98 -18.25 20.20
C GLY A 161 -2.26 -18.46 21.03
N ASP A 162 -3.16 -17.47 21.02
CA ASP A 162 -4.45 -17.49 21.72
C ASP A 162 -5.61 -17.94 20.82
N GLY A 163 -5.31 -18.33 19.56
CA GLY A 163 -6.28 -18.83 18.60
C GLY A 163 -7.05 -17.76 17.82
N ASN A 164 -6.74 -16.47 18.00
CA ASN A 164 -7.37 -15.37 17.29
C ASN A 164 -6.78 -15.22 15.88
N SER A 165 -7.64 -15.04 14.89
CA SER A 165 -7.22 -14.73 13.53
C SER A 165 -6.49 -13.38 13.46
N CYS A 166 -5.30 -13.38 12.86
CA CYS A 166 -4.49 -12.18 12.69
C CYS A 166 -3.85 -12.12 11.30
N LEU A 167 -3.95 -10.94 10.67
CA LEU A 167 -3.19 -10.60 9.47
C LEU A 167 -1.94 -9.81 9.88
N TYR A 168 -0.77 -10.39 9.63
CA TYR A 168 0.55 -9.81 9.86
C TYR A 168 1.04 -9.12 8.60
N ILE A 169 1.28 -7.81 8.69
CA ILE A 169 1.82 -6.98 7.62
C ILE A 169 3.22 -6.53 8.05
N PRO A 170 4.30 -6.88 7.33
CA PRO A 170 5.64 -6.44 7.69
C PRO A 170 5.75 -4.91 7.70
N LYS A 171 6.49 -4.34 8.66
CA LYS A 171 6.84 -2.91 8.66
C LYS A 171 7.96 -2.63 7.68
N LYS A 172 7.67 -2.85 6.38
CA LYS A 172 8.56 -2.65 5.25
C LYS A 172 7.85 -1.86 4.17
N TYR A 173 8.56 -0.91 3.56
CA TYR A 173 8.02 -0.16 2.44
C TYR A 173 7.62 -1.09 1.28
N GLY A 174 6.41 -0.91 0.75
CA GLY A 174 5.86 -1.76 -0.30
C GLY A 174 5.18 -3.03 0.20
N SER A 175 5.05 -3.24 1.51
CA SER A 175 4.23 -4.33 2.04
C SER A 175 2.73 -4.18 1.72
N ILE A 176 2.30 -2.94 1.46
CA ILE A 176 0.96 -2.57 1.01
C ILE A 176 1.12 -1.69 -0.23
N SER A 177 0.46 -1.99 -1.34
CA SER A 177 0.39 -1.13 -2.52
C SER A 177 -1.02 -0.56 -2.69
N VAL A 178 -1.18 0.76 -2.68
CA VAL A 178 -2.50 1.40 -2.86
C VAL A 178 -2.87 1.43 -4.33
N ILE A 179 -4.07 0.92 -4.64
CA ILE A 179 -4.67 1.01 -5.97
C ILE A 179 -5.70 2.14 -6.03
N ASP A 180 -6.46 2.34 -4.94
CA ASP A 180 -7.43 3.43 -4.84
C ASP A 180 -7.51 4.03 -3.42
N GLY A 181 -7.97 5.27 -3.33
CA GLY A 181 -8.05 6.01 -2.08
C GLY A 181 -6.76 6.73 -1.70
N GLN A 182 -5.79 6.82 -2.61
CA GLN A 182 -4.51 7.51 -2.36
C GLN A 182 -4.67 8.95 -1.87
N HIS A 183 -5.58 9.76 -2.42
CA HIS A 183 -5.80 11.13 -1.94
C HIS A 183 -6.34 11.16 -0.51
N ARG A 184 -7.10 10.13 -0.11
CA ARG A 184 -7.68 10.01 1.23
C ARG A 184 -6.65 9.53 2.24
N LEU A 185 -5.77 8.62 1.83
CA LEU A 185 -4.67 8.19 2.68
C LEU A 185 -3.66 9.33 2.91
N PHE A 186 -3.23 10.00 1.83
CA PHE A 186 -2.24 11.08 1.92
C PHE A 186 -2.77 12.42 2.43
N SER A 187 -4.08 12.58 2.64
CA SER A 187 -4.59 13.75 3.35
C SER A 187 -4.16 13.72 4.83
N TYR A 188 -4.05 12.53 5.44
CA TYR A 188 -3.55 12.35 6.81
C TYR A 188 -2.03 12.55 6.94
N ALA A 189 -1.29 12.65 5.84
CA ALA A 189 0.16 12.89 5.89
C ALA A 189 0.53 14.32 6.37
N ASP A 190 -0.45 15.21 6.52
CA ASP A 190 -0.27 16.59 6.99
C ASP A 190 -0.15 16.65 8.52
N GLU A 191 0.85 17.36 9.04
CA GLU A 191 1.07 17.45 10.48
C GLU A 191 -0.07 18.16 11.22
N ASN A 192 -0.71 19.15 10.59
CA ASN A 192 -1.84 19.84 11.21
C ASN A 192 -3.04 18.91 11.36
N VAL A 193 -3.29 18.10 10.33
CA VAL A 193 -4.34 17.07 10.37
C VAL A 193 -4.01 16.05 11.46
N LYS A 194 -2.74 15.66 11.59
CA LYS A 194 -2.31 14.76 12.68
C LYS A 194 -2.54 15.34 14.07
N LEU A 195 -2.20 16.62 14.28
CA LEU A 195 -2.39 17.28 15.57
C LEU A 195 -3.87 17.39 15.95
N MET A 196 -4.74 17.62 14.96
CA MET A 196 -6.17 17.81 15.19
C MET A 196 -6.92 16.50 15.40
N ILE A 197 -6.66 15.51 14.54
CA ILE A 197 -7.37 14.24 14.52
C ILE A 197 -6.78 13.22 15.53
N GLN A 198 -5.53 13.40 15.92
CA GLN A 198 -4.79 12.49 16.79
C GLN A 198 -4.74 11.05 16.24
N ASP A 199 -4.29 10.08 17.05
CA ASP A 199 -4.05 8.70 16.60
C ASP A 199 -5.31 7.81 16.61
N ASP A 200 -6.44 8.31 17.13
CA ASP A 200 -7.71 7.56 17.26
C ASP A 200 -8.50 7.40 15.94
N CYS A 201 -8.08 8.08 14.89
CA CYS A 201 -8.74 7.97 13.59
C CYS A 201 -8.55 6.60 12.96
N LYS A 202 -9.65 6.04 12.47
CA LYS A 202 -9.66 4.78 11.72
C LYS A 202 -10.14 5.00 10.30
N ILE A 203 -9.44 4.39 9.35
CA ILE A 203 -9.89 4.28 7.96
C ILE A 203 -10.22 2.82 7.66
N MET A 204 -11.25 2.60 6.85
CA MET A 204 -11.58 1.28 6.34
C MET A 204 -10.72 0.94 5.12
N VAL A 205 -10.07 -0.22 5.15
CA VAL A 205 -9.18 -0.74 4.12
C VAL A 205 -9.74 -2.04 3.59
N THR A 206 -9.81 -2.18 2.27
CA THR A 206 -10.01 -3.46 1.60
C THR A 206 -8.70 -3.86 0.93
N ALA A 207 -8.11 -4.92 1.42
CA ALA A 207 -6.84 -5.44 0.97
C ALA A 207 -7.03 -6.72 0.15
N VAL A 208 -6.36 -6.78 -0.99
CA VAL A 208 -6.38 -7.90 -1.92
C VAL A 208 -5.06 -8.65 -1.84
N TYR A 209 -5.13 -9.95 -1.61
CA TYR A 209 -3.98 -10.84 -1.63
C TYR A 209 -4.12 -11.84 -2.78
N PHE A 210 -3.24 -11.73 -3.77
CA PHE A 210 -3.18 -12.69 -4.87
C PHE A 210 -2.44 -13.95 -4.44
N ARG A 211 -2.97 -15.13 -4.80
CA ARG A 211 -2.32 -16.41 -4.50
C ARG A 211 -1.24 -16.82 -5.51
N THR A 212 -1.12 -16.11 -6.63
CA THR A 212 -0.04 -16.30 -7.61
C THR A 212 1.18 -15.44 -7.26
N ASP A 213 2.39 -15.96 -7.46
CA ASP A 213 3.65 -15.23 -7.24
C ASP A 213 4.13 -14.49 -8.49
N GLU A 214 3.42 -14.62 -9.61
CA GLU A 214 3.75 -13.96 -10.86
C GLU A 214 3.41 -12.47 -10.83
N GLN A 215 4.45 -11.63 -10.75
CA GLN A 215 4.30 -10.17 -10.62
C GLN A 215 3.55 -9.53 -11.80
N GLU A 216 3.72 -10.07 -13.02
CA GLU A 216 2.99 -9.60 -14.21
C GLU A 216 1.49 -9.85 -14.08
N ILE A 217 1.09 -11.03 -13.60
CA ILE A 217 -0.31 -11.37 -13.33
C ILE A 217 -0.85 -10.48 -12.22
N ILE A 218 -0.12 -10.32 -11.11
CA ILE A 218 -0.52 -9.42 -10.02
C ILE A 218 -0.79 -8.01 -10.57
N THR A 219 0.11 -7.49 -11.39
CA THR A 219 -0.03 -6.13 -11.95
C THR A 219 -1.24 -6.02 -12.89
N LYS A 220 -1.39 -6.98 -13.83
CA LYS A 220 -2.52 -7.05 -14.77
C LYS A 220 -3.86 -7.13 -14.04
N PHE A 221 -3.97 -8.01 -13.05
CA PHE A 221 -5.22 -8.21 -12.33
C PHE A 221 -5.49 -7.15 -11.27
N SER A 222 -4.46 -6.50 -10.71
CA SER A 222 -4.64 -5.32 -9.86
C SER A 222 -5.35 -4.19 -10.61
N ALA A 223 -4.99 -3.99 -11.87
CA ALA A 223 -5.68 -3.04 -12.73
C ALA A 223 -7.15 -3.43 -12.94
N ARG A 224 -7.43 -4.73 -13.15
CA ARG A 224 -8.81 -5.23 -13.29
C ARG A 224 -9.63 -5.06 -12.01
N VAL A 225 -9.04 -5.36 -10.84
CA VAL A 225 -9.70 -5.24 -9.53
C VAL A 225 -10.22 -3.84 -9.31
N PHE A 226 -9.35 -2.83 -9.45
CA PHE A 226 -9.82 -1.47 -9.21
C PHE A 226 -10.92 -1.15 -10.27
N ILE A 227 -10.87 -1.62 -11.55
CA ILE A 227 -11.84 -1.25 -12.61
C ILE A 227 -13.21 -1.80 -12.21
N GLU A 228 -13.25 -3.07 -11.83
CA GLU A 228 -14.47 -3.75 -11.42
C GLU A 228 -15.09 -3.08 -10.20
N ILE A 229 -14.28 -2.75 -9.19
CA ILE A 229 -14.76 -2.05 -7.98
C ILE A 229 -15.30 -0.66 -8.31
N ASN A 230 -14.59 0.12 -9.13
CA ASN A 230 -15.05 1.44 -9.56
C ASN A 230 -16.31 1.39 -10.41
N PHE A 231 -16.40 0.41 -11.32
CA PHE A 231 -17.55 0.23 -12.18
C PHE A 231 -18.78 -0.13 -11.34
N LEU A 232 -18.64 -1.03 -10.37
CA LEU A 232 -19.69 -1.34 -9.40
C LEU A 232 -20.09 -0.08 -8.61
N ASN A 233 -19.13 0.66 -8.04
CA ASN A 233 -19.42 1.89 -7.29
C ASN A 233 -20.16 2.94 -8.13
N THR A 234 -19.83 3.06 -9.42
CA THR A 234 -20.51 3.98 -10.36
C THR A 234 -21.93 3.53 -10.68
N LEU A 235 -22.17 2.22 -10.83
CA LEU A 235 -23.51 1.67 -11.03
C LEU A 235 -24.40 1.87 -9.80
N TRP A 236 -23.90 1.61 -8.58
CA TRP A 236 -24.67 1.81 -7.35
C TRP A 236 -25.04 3.28 -7.11
N GLN A 237 -24.20 4.24 -7.51
CA GLN A 237 -24.54 5.67 -7.47
C GLN A 237 -25.59 6.09 -8.51
N GLY A 238 -25.73 5.34 -9.60
CA GLY A 238 -26.76 5.55 -10.62
C GLY A 238 -28.15 5.03 -10.23
N PHE A 239 -28.23 4.01 -9.37
CA PHE A 239 -29.49 3.43 -8.89
C PHE A 239 -30.08 4.12 -7.64
N GLY A 240 -29.34 5.04 -7.02
CA GLY A 240 -29.79 5.82 -5.85
C GLY A 240 -30.51 7.13 -6.18
N LYS A 241 -30.83 7.39 -7.44
CA LYS A 241 -31.66 8.52 -7.88
C LYS A 241 -32.82 7.99 -8.72
N ASN A 242 -33.88 7.55 -8.05
CA ASN A 242 -35.25 7.52 -8.54
C ASN A 242 -36.19 7.65 -7.35
#